data_AF-A0A9D5BM02-F1
#
_entry.id   AF-A0A9D5BM02-F1
#
_cell.length_a   1.000
_cell.length_b   1.000
_cell.length_c   1.000
_cell.angle_alpha   90.00
_cell.angle_beta   90.00
_cell.angle_gamma   90.00
#
_symmetry.space_group_name_H-M   'P 1'
#
loop_
_entity.id
_entity.type
_entity.pdbx_description
1 polymer ?
#
loop_
_entity_poly.entity_id
_entity_poly.type
_entity_poly.pdbx_seq_one_letter_code
_entity_poly.pdbx_strand_id
1 'polypeptide(L)'
;SVTNSHYDLLGSFLGSTEKAKEAIFYSYNKYINGFAAILDEDEAKEIAKHPNVVSMFLNKRYELHTTRSWNFLGLETDGGFANDSVWKKSLGEDIIIGNLDTGVWPESKSFSDEGFGPIPKKWKGICQVAKGNPDKFYCNR
;
A
#
# COMPACT_ATOMS: atom_id res chain seq x y z
N SER A 1 21.83 10.39 0.80
CA SER A 1 20.41 9.99 0.66
C SER A 1 19.95 9.41 1.99
N VAL A 2 18.67 9.58 2.36
CA VAL A 2 18.07 8.95 3.55
C VAL A 2 18.29 7.42 3.55
N THR A 3 18.25 6.81 2.37
CA THR A 3 18.54 5.38 2.21
C THR A 3 19.98 5.03 2.60
N ASN A 4 20.97 5.89 2.32
CA ASN A 4 22.35 5.64 2.73
C ASN A 4 22.48 5.73 4.26
N SER A 5 21.82 6.70 4.90
CA SER A 5 21.83 6.77 6.37
C SER A 5 21.19 5.54 7.04
N HIS A 6 20.24 4.88 6.39
CA HIS A 6 19.73 3.59 6.88
C HIS A 6 20.78 2.50 6.81
N TYR A 7 21.50 2.40 5.68
CA TYR A 7 22.61 1.45 5.53
C TYR A 7 23.74 1.75 6.50
N ASP A 8 24.06 3.02 6.75
CA ASP A 8 25.10 3.42 7.69
C ASP A 8 24.67 3.08 9.13
N LEU A 9 23.41 3.34 9.50
CA LEU A 9 22.88 2.99 10.82
C LEU A 9 22.93 1.49 11.08
N LEU A 10 22.33 0.68 10.21
CA LEU A 10 22.34 -0.77 10.38
C LEU A 10 23.74 -1.36 10.18
N GLY A 11 24.53 -0.81 9.27
CA GLY A 11 25.89 -1.26 8.99
C GLY A 11 26.84 -1.02 10.16
N SER A 12 26.65 0.09 10.89
CA SER A 12 27.40 0.36 12.13
C SER A 12 27.18 -0.71 13.20
N PHE A 13 26.00 -1.36 13.19
CA PHE A 13 25.64 -2.43 14.11
C PHE A 13 26.07 -3.81 13.60
N LEU A 14 25.83 -4.14 12.33
CA LEU A 14 26.20 -5.44 11.73
C LEU A 14 27.69 -5.56 11.39
N GLY A 15 28.45 -4.47 11.52
CA GLY A 15 29.86 -4.37 11.20
C GLY A 15 30.19 -4.32 9.70
N SER A 16 29.17 -4.19 8.83
CA SER A 16 29.35 -4.07 7.38
C SER A 16 28.14 -3.39 6.74
N THR A 17 28.42 -2.42 5.88
CA THR A 17 27.42 -1.74 5.05
C THR A 17 26.82 -2.70 4.00
N GLU A 18 27.59 -3.67 3.52
CA GLU A 18 27.14 -4.72 2.60
C GLU A 18 26.08 -5.59 3.26
N LYS A 19 26.34 -6.08 4.49
CA LYS A 19 25.33 -6.82 5.26
C LYS A 19 24.06 -6.01 5.49
N ALA A 20 24.20 -4.71 5.78
CA ALA A 20 23.05 -3.84 5.94
C ALA A 20 22.21 -3.70 4.65
N LYS A 21 22.86 -3.62 3.49
CA LYS A 21 22.18 -3.58 2.19
C LYS A 21 21.49 -4.90 1.84
N GLU A 22 22.05 -6.03 2.26
CA GLU A 22 21.43 -7.35 2.08
C GLU A 22 20.24 -7.55 3.02
N ALA A 23 20.35 -7.10 4.27
CA ALA A 23 19.30 -7.22 5.26
C ALA A 23 18.11 -6.29 4.97
N ILE A 24 18.36 -5.05 4.52
CA ILE A 24 17.32 -4.05 4.23
C ILE A 24 16.68 -4.34 2.87
N PHE A 25 15.47 -4.88 2.90
CA PHE A 25 14.68 -5.10 1.67
C PHE A 25 13.81 -3.90 1.30
N TYR A 26 13.60 -2.95 2.22
CA TYR A 26 12.87 -1.72 1.91
C TYR A 26 13.30 -0.54 2.79
N SER A 27 13.43 0.64 2.18
CA SER A 27 13.80 1.89 2.85
C SER A 27 12.70 2.93 2.68
N TYR A 28 11.97 3.26 3.74
CA TYR A 28 10.97 4.33 3.78
C TYR A 28 11.67 5.69 3.93
N ASN A 29 11.54 6.58 2.95
CA ASN A 29 12.24 7.87 2.94
C ASN A 29 11.37 9.08 2.56
N LYS A 30 10.05 8.87 2.43
CA LYS A 30 9.10 9.91 1.97
C LYS A 30 8.28 10.53 3.09
N TYR A 31 7.57 9.71 3.86
CA TYR A 31 6.70 10.16 4.96
C TYR A 31 7.16 9.62 6.32
N ILE A 32 7.89 8.52 6.30
CA ILE A 32 8.48 7.86 7.46
C ILE A 32 9.98 7.80 7.19
N ASN A 33 10.79 8.00 8.23
CA ASN A 33 12.23 7.78 8.22
C ASN A 33 12.51 6.44 8.91
N GLY A 34 12.66 5.37 8.13
CA GLY A 34 12.86 4.02 8.65
C GLY A 34 13.03 2.98 7.55
N PHE A 35 13.27 1.74 7.93
CA PHE A 35 13.50 0.64 6.99
C PHE A 35 12.87 -0.65 7.50
N ALA A 36 12.64 -1.57 6.56
CA ALA A 36 12.30 -2.95 6.86
C ALA A 36 13.50 -3.83 6.51
N ALA A 37 13.90 -4.68 7.47
CA ALA A 37 15.06 -5.54 7.34
C ALA A 37 14.76 -6.94 7.88
N ILE A 38 15.52 -7.93 7.41
CA ILE A 38 15.59 -9.27 7.97
C ILE A 38 16.77 -9.30 8.94
N LEU A 39 16.51 -9.59 10.21
CA LEU A 39 17.51 -9.63 11.28
C LEU A 39 17.26 -10.85 12.17
N ASP A 40 18.32 -11.35 12.79
CA ASP A 40 18.18 -12.33 13.87
C ASP A 40 17.56 -11.68 15.12
N GLU A 41 16.94 -12.48 15.99
CA GLU A 41 16.26 -11.95 17.17
C GLU A 41 17.18 -11.14 18.09
N ASP A 42 18.43 -11.58 18.25
CA ASP A 42 19.40 -10.91 19.11
C ASP A 42 19.90 -9.62 18.46
N GLU A 43 20.11 -9.60 17.13
CA GLU A 43 20.41 -8.38 16.38
C GLU A 43 19.29 -7.35 16.52
N ALA A 44 18.04 -7.79 16.39
CA ALA A 44 16.85 -6.95 16.54
C ALA A 44 16.74 -6.36 17.96
N LYS A 45 16.97 -7.17 19.02
CA LYS A 45 16.94 -6.71 20.42
C LYS A 45 18.02 -5.68 20.71
N GLU A 46 19.22 -5.86 20.17
CA GLU A 46 20.33 -4.95 20.42
C GLU A 46 20.17 -3.63 19.65
N ILE A 47 19.84 -3.67 18.36
CA ILE A 47 19.66 -2.42 17.59
C ILE A 47 18.44 -1.62 18.07
N ALA A 48 17.42 -2.26 18.64
CA ALA A 48 16.29 -1.58 19.26
C ALA A 48 16.68 -0.66 20.44
N LYS A 49 17.86 -0.89 21.06
CA LYS A 49 18.39 -0.04 22.14
C LYS A 49 19.17 1.18 21.61
N HIS A 50 19.45 1.23 20.31
CA HIS A 50 20.27 2.28 19.74
C HIS A 50 19.53 3.63 19.85
N PRO A 51 20.20 4.74 20.26
CA PRO A 51 19.53 6.02 20.52
C PRO A 51 18.82 6.63 19.31
N ASN A 52 19.26 6.26 18.10
CA ASN A 52 18.65 6.69 16.84
C ASN A 52 17.49 5.78 16.36
N VAL A 53 17.11 4.76 17.13
CA VAL A 53 15.99 3.88 16.84
C VAL A 53 14.83 4.23 17.77
N VAL A 54 13.78 4.84 17.21
CA VAL A 54 12.61 5.28 17.98
C VAL A 54 11.72 4.10 18.38
N SER A 55 11.53 3.15 17.47
CA SER A 55 10.65 2.00 17.67
C SER A 55 10.98 0.89 16.68
N MET A 56 10.82 -0.35 17.10
CA MET A 56 10.94 -1.54 16.25
C MET A 56 9.69 -2.42 16.40
N PHE A 57 9.20 -2.93 15.28
CA PHE A 57 8.04 -3.82 15.25
C PHE A 57 8.35 -5.04 14.40
N LEU A 58 8.03 -6.23 14.92
CA LEU A 58 8.10 -7.46 14.13
C LEU A 58 7.12 -7.37 12.96
N ASN A 59 7.58 -7.72 11.77
CA ASN A 59 6.72 -7.81 10.59
C ASN A 59 5.67 -8.92 10.82
N LYS A 60 4.40 -8.60 10.59
CA LYS A 60 3.28 -9.54 10.81
C LYS A 60 2.46 -9.69 9.54
N ARG A 61 2.03 -10.91 9.27
CA ARG A 61 1.01 -11.18 8.26
C ARG A 61 -0.35 -10.76 8.81
N TYR A 62 -1.11 -10.04 7.99
CA TYR A 62 -2.51 -9.73 8.25
C TYR A 62 -3.41 -10.68 7.45
N GLU A 63 -4.57 -11.00 8.02
CA GLU A 63 -5.59 -11.84 7.39
C GLU A 63 -6.73 -10.97 6.86
N LEU A 64 -7.39 -11.45 5.79
CA LEU A 64 -8.53 -10.74 5.21
C LEU A 64 -9.72 -10.80 6.18
N HIS A 65 -10.29 -9.64 6.49
CA HIS A 65 -11.30 -9.52 7.53
C HIS A 65 -12.75 -9.75 7.06
N THR A 66 -13.10 -9.55 5.78
CA THR A 66 -14.48 -9.81 5.29
C THR A 66 -14.59 -9.85 3.77
N THR A 67 -15.59 -10.58 3.26
CA THR A 67 -15.99 -10.63 1.84
C THR A 67 -17.30 -9.87 1.55
N ARG A 68 -17.93 -9.21 2.54
CA ARG A 68 -19.25 -8.55 2.41
C ARG A 68 -19.25 -7.06 2.81
N SER A 69 -18.43 -6.27 2.14
CA SER A 69 -18.21 -4.84 2.47
C SER A 69 -19.45 -3.96 2.31
N TRP A 70 -20.33 -4.22 1.33
CA TRP A 70 -21.53 -3.39 1.09
C TRP A 70 -22.54 -3.44 2.25
N ASN A 71 -22.79 -4.64 2.78
CA ASN A 71 -23.65 -4.83 3.95
C ASN A 71 -22.99 -4.23 5.20
N PHE A 72 -21.67 -4.35 5.35
CA PHE A 72 -20.94 -3.77 6.47
C PHE A 72 -21.01 -2.23 6.48
N LEU A 73 -20.92 -1.60 5.31
CA LEU A 73 -20.99 -0.15 5.17
C LEU A 73 -22.43 0.40 5.14
N GLY A 74 -23.45 -0.46 5.14
CA GLY A 74 -24.86 -0.05 5.07
C GLY A 74 -25.23 0.67 3.77
N LEU A 75 -24.51 0.38 2.68
CA LEU A 75 -24.69 1.06 1.38
C LEU A 75 -25.87 0.52 0.58
N GLU A 76 -26.31 -0.69 0.89
CA GLU A 76 -27.42 -1.38 0.24
C GLU A 76 -28.50 -1.71 1.28
N THR A 77 -29.75 -1.40 0.95
CA THR A 77 -30.95 -1.92 1.60
C THR A 77 -31.86 -2.46 0.51
N ASP A 78 -32.18 -3.75 0.56
CA ASP A 78 -33.11 -4.44 -0.36
C ASP A 78 -32.83 -4.20 -1.86
N GLY A 79 -31.57 -4.33 -2.30
CA GLY A 79 -31.19 -4.19 -3.71
C GLY A 79 -31.11 -2.75 -4.23
N GLY A 80 -31.19 -1.74 -3.35
CA GLY A 80 -31.11 -0.34 -3.74
C GLY A 80 -30.43 0.57 -2.70
N PHE A 81 -30.18 1.81 -3.12
CA PHE A 81 -29.71 2.88 -2.23
C PHE A 81 -30.89 3.52 -1.50
N ALA A 82 -30.73 3.75 -0.19
CA ALA A 82 -31.69 4.53 0.60
C ALA A 82 -32.05 5.87 -0.06
N ASN A 83 -33.30 6.31 0.07
CA ASN A 83 -33.81 7.50 -0.64
C ASN A 83 -33.10 8.80 -0.30
N ASP A 84 -32.55 8.89 0.90
CA ASP A 84 -31.79 9.99 1.48
C ASP A 84 -30.26 9.76 1.42
N SER A 85 -29.82 8.71 0.72
CA SER A 85 -28.40 8.37 0.63
C SER A 85 -27.59 9.50 0.00
N VAL A 86 -26.53 9.93 0.71
CA VAL A 86 -25.56 10.94 0.23
C VAL A 86 -24.94 10.52 -1.11
N TRP A 87 -24.87 9.22 -1.37
CA TRP A 87 -24.37 8.65 -2.62
C TRP A 87 -25.21 9.04 -3.84
N LYS A 88 -26.52 9.32 -3.70
CA LYS A 88 -27.37 9.74 -4.82
C LYS A 88 -27.04 11.14 -5.36
N LYS A 89 -26.27 11.96 -4.62
CA LYS A 89 -25.96 13.35 -5.03
C LYS A 89 -24.86 13.43 -6.09
N SER A 90 -23.81 12.64 -5.96
CA SER A 90 -22.66 12.70 -6.88
C SER A 90 -22.06 11.33 -7.19
N LEU A 91 -22.56 10.25 -6.59
CA LEU A 91 -22.04 8.88 -6.75
C LEU A 91 -20.51 8.77 -6.54
N GLY A 92 -19.93 9.67 -5.74
CA GLY A 92 -18.48 9.70 -5.50
C GLY A 92 -17.66 10.32 -6.63
N GLU A 93 -18.26 11.14 -7.50
CA GLU A 93 -17.54 11.88 -8.54
C GLU A 93 -16.33 12.66 -7.97
N ASP A 94 -15.21 12.61 -8.70
CA ASP A 94 -13.92 13.20 -8.32
C ASP A 94 -13.33 12.69 -6.97
N ILE A 95 -13.80 11.57 -6.43
CA ILE A 95 -13.21 10.94 -5.23
C ILE A 95 -12.20 9.86 -5.63
N ILE A 96 -11.04 9.85 -4.97
CA ILE A 96 -10.01 8.81 -5.13
C ILE A 96 -10.04 7.92 -3.89
N ILE A 97 -10.31 6.63 -4.09
CA ILE A 97 -10.33 5.62 -3.03
C ILE A 97 -9.09 4.73 -3.18
N GLY A 98 -8.25 4.67 -2.13
CA GLY A 98 -7.13 3.73 -2.07
C GLY A 98 -7.58 2.42 -1.45
N ASN A 99 -7.60 1.34 -2.25
CA ASN A 99 -7.89 0.00 -1.76
C ASN A 99 -6.59 -0.79 -1.56
N LEU A 100 -6.32 -1.22 -0.31
CA LEU A 100 -5.17 -2.05 0.04
C LEU A 100 -5.65 -3.48 0.29
N ASP A 101 -5.73 -4.25 -0.78
CA ASP A 101 -6.23 -5.63 -0.77
C ASP A 101 -5.35 -6.53 -1.66
N THR A 102 -5.83 -7.71 -1.97
CA THR A 102 -5.23 -8.73 -2.85
C THR A 102 -5.19 -8.35 -4.32
N GLY A 103 -5.87 -7.27 -4.72
CA GLY A 103 -5.90 -6.75 -6.08
C GLY A 103 -7.31 -6.65 -6.65
N VAL A 104 -7.40 -6.52 -7.97
CA VAL A 104 -8.65 -6.41 -8.72
C VAL A 104 -8.49 -7.06 -10.09
N TRP A 105 -9.60 -7.47 -10.72
CA TRP A 105 -9.67 -7.86 -12.13
C TRP A 105 -10.15 -6.67 -12.96
N PRO A 106 -9.25 -5.80 -13.44
CA PRO A 106 -9.61 -4.59 -14.18
C PRO A 106 -10.35 -4.87 -15.49
N GLU A 107 -10.22 -6.07 -16.06
CA GLU A 107 -10.95 -6.52 -17.25
C GLU A 107 -12.42 -6.85 -17.00
N SER A 108 -12.82 -6.98 -15.73
CA SER A 108 -14.23 -7.24 -15.39
C SER A 108 -15.08 -6.05 -15.80
N LYS A 109 -16.25 -6.31 -16.40
CA LYS A 109 -17.23 -5.27 -16.77
C LYS A 109 -17.63 -4.36 -15.60
N SER A 110 -17.53 -4.84 -14.37
CA SER A 110 -17.84 -4.05 -13.17
C SER A 110 -16.85 -2.90 -12.92
N PHE A 111 -15.67 -2.94 -13.54
CA PHE A 111 -14.64 -1.90 -13.46
C PHE A 111 -14.47 -1.13 -14.78
N SER A 112 -15.40 -1.29 -15.73
CA SER A 112 -15.41 -0.52 -16.99
C SER A 112 -15.48 0.97 -16.70
N ASP A 113 -14.63 1.74 -17.38
CA ASP A 113 -14.60 3.20 -17.38
C ASP A 113 -15.53 3.82 -18.45
N GLU A 114 -16.32 3.00 -19.13
CA GLU A 114 -17.31 3.48 -20.11
C GLU A 114 -18.30 4.45 -19.45
N GLY A 115 -18.41 5.66 -20.01
CA GLY A 115 -19.26 6.73 -19.48
C GLY A 115 -18.63 7.56 -18.35
N PHE A 116 -17.42 7.23 -17.90
CA PHE A 116 -16.69 8.05 -16.93
C PHE A 116 -16.02 9.27 -17.59
N GLY A 117 -15.91 10.34 -16.81
CA GLY A 117 -15.19 11.56 -17.18
C GLY A 117 -13.66 11.39 -17.21
N PRO A 118 -12.90 12.47 -17.39
CA PRO A 118 -11.44 12.40 -17.33
C PRO A 118 -10.95 12.04 -15.92
N ILE A 119 -9.77 11.40 -15.85
CA ILE A 119 -9.08 11.11 -14.59
C ILE A 119 -8.96 12.38 -13.74
N PRO A 120 -9.28 12.33 -12.43
CA PRO A 120 -9.07 13.43 -11.51
C PRO A 120 -7.67 14.03 -11.61
N LYS A 121 -7.54 15.34 -11.84
CA LYS A 121 -6.24 16.04 -11.97
C LYS A 121 -5.33 15.90 -10.74
N LYS A 122 -5.93 15.60 -9.58
CA LYS A 122 -5.23 15.38 -8.30
C LYS A 122 -4.66 13.97 -8.17
N TRP A 123 -5.05 13.02 -9.02
CA TRP A 123 -4.48 11.68 -9.05
C TRP A 123 -3.06 11.72 -9.60
N LYS A 124 -2.12 11.11 -8.89
CA LYS A 124 -0.69 11.03 -9.25
C LYS A 124 -0.20 9.59 -9.38
N GLY A 125 -1.14 8.65 -9.55
CA GLY A 125 -0.83 7.23 -9.72
C GLY A 125 -0.35 6.93 -11.14
N ILE A 126 0.02 5.67 -11.37
CA ILE A 126 0.35 5.14 -12.68
C ILE A 126 -0.39 3.81 -12.87
N CYS A 127 -0.72 3.48 -14.12
CA CYS A 127 -1.11 2.13 -14.47
C CYS A 127 0.13 1.21 -14.41
N GLN A 128 0.08 0.19 -13.55
CA GLN A 128 1.16 -0.79 -13.45
C GLN A 128 0.94 -1.91 -14.46
N VAL A 129 1.90 -2.15 -15.35
CA VAL A 129 1.86 -3.30 -16.27
C VAL A 129 2.47 -4.55 -15.62
N ALA A 130 1.92 -5.72 -15.92
CA ALA A 130 2.43 -6.98 -15.40
C ALA A 130 3.88 -7.24 -15.87
N LYS A 131 4.77 -7.61 -14.95
CA LYS A 131 6.15 -8.00 -15.28
C LYS A 131 6.14 -9.20 -16.24
N GLY A 132 6.73 -9.04 -17.41
CA GLY A 132 6.88 -10.11 -18.42
C GLY A 132 5.74 -10.22 -19.43
N ASN A 133 4.68 -9.42 -19.30
CA ASN A 133 3.66 -9.31 -20.35
C ASN A 133 2.98 -7.93 -20.35
N PRO A 134 3.64 -6.91 -20.92
CA PRO A 134 3.10 -5.56 -20.99
C PRO A 134 1.81 -5.45 -21.81
N ASP A 135 1.53 -6.42 -22.68
CA ASP A 135 0.35 -6.45 -23.55
C ASP A 135 -0.88 -7.09 -22.91
N LYS A 136 -0.76 -7.66 -21.70
CA LYS A 136 -1.86 -8.40 -21.02
C LYS A 136 -2.49 -7.69 -19.85
N PHE A 137 -1.90 -6.60 -19.34
CA PHE A 137 -2.48 -5.89 -18.20
C PHE A 137 -3.27 -4.68 -18.68
N TYR A 138 -4.58 -4.74 -18.45
CA TYR A 138 -5.50 -3.66 -18.73
C TYR A 138 -5.65 -2.85 -17.45
N CYS A 139 -5.35 -1.56 -17.44
CA CYS A 139 -5.93 -0.67 -16.44
C CYS A 139 -7.14 -0.01 -17.06
N ASN A 140 -8.20 0.15 -16.27
CA ASN A 140 -9.19 1.17 -16.56
C ASN A 140 -8.54 2.55 -16.45
N ARG A 141 -9.04 3.51 -17.23
CA ARG A 141 -8.59 4.89 -17.19
C ARG A 141 -8.96 5.55 -15.86
#